data_AF-A0A7J2LYA6-F1
#
_entry.id   AF-A0A7J2LYA6-F1
#
_cell.length_a   1.000
_cell.length_b   1.000
_cell.length_c   1.000
_cell.angle_alpha   90.00
_cell.angle_beta   90.00
_cell.angle_gamma   90.00
#
_symmetry.space_group_name_H-M   'P 1'
#
loop_
_entity.id
_entity.type
_entity.pdbx_description
1 polymer ?
#
loop_
_entity_poly.entity_id
_entity_poly.type
_entity_poly.pdbx_seq_one_letter_code
_entity_poly.pdbx_strand_id
1 'polypeptide(L)'
;TVVVHLKEPYVFALEAFGLVPIVPKHIWENVDKWDWESSKVYDYGVGCGPFKFVEMVEGDYIRLVKNEDYWLEGKPMVDEIIIRVIDTEEARILAIKSGEADTKRYELIPAFLEAVKGDPNIELVEAVSPWDYVLMFNLNRWPLNETKFREAVAYAIDRDEIVEKAALGAGVATMTFIPASFFGTYWENPEAKVPEHNIEKAKQLLAELGFRDVDNDGILEYAPEVETPAPTTAAPTTPAVTPAPARFPWVAVAFIIVVIVVMAAFAIIGRRK
;
A
#
# COMPACT_ATOMS: atom_id res chain seq x y z
N THR A 1 23.32 -25.93 10.55
CA THR A 1 23.85 -25.13 9.42
C THR A 1 22.99 -25.39 8.20
N VAL A 2 22.55 -24.32 7.52
CA VAL A 2 21.80 -24.40 6.26
C VAL A 2 22.71 -23.86 5.14
N VAL A 3 22.72 -24.51 3.99
CA VAL A 3 23.44 -24.06 2.80
C VAL A 3 22.41 -23.82 1.70
N VAL A 4 22.37 -22.61 1.16
CA VAL A 4 21.47 -22.24 0.06
C VAL A 4 22.30 -22.06 -1.20
N HIS A 5 22.02 -22.86 -2.23
CA HIS A 5 22.65 -22.75 -3.54
C HIS A 5 21.73 -21.98 -4.48
N LEU A 6 22.19 -20.81 -4.93
CA LEU A 6 21.50 -20.01 -5.94
C LEU A 6 21.93 -20.45 -7.34
N LYS A 7 21.01 -20.41 -8.30
CA LYS A 7 21.31 -20.71 -9.71
C LYS A 7 22.20 -19.65 -10.35
N GLU A 8 22.07 -18.42 -9.90
CA GLU A 8 22.81 -17.24 -10.37
C GLU A 8 23.02 -16.26 -9.20
N PRO A 9 23.97 -15.30 -9.32
CA PRO A 9 24.14 -14.27 -8.31
C PRO A 9 22.85 -13.45 -8.12
N TYR A 10 22.40 -13.30 -6.87
CA TYR A 10 21.24 -12.50 -6.52
C TYR A 10 21.62 -11.47 -5.45
N VAL A 11 21.61 -10.19 -5.83
CA VAL A 11 22.12 -9.09 -4.98
C VAL A 11 21.25 -8.82 -3.75
N PHE A 12 19.97 -9.18 -3.78
CA PHE A 12 19.04 -9.05 -2.66
C PHE A 12 18.87 -10.35 -1.86
N ALA A 13 19.77 -11.33 -2.03
CA ALA A 13 19.64 -12.64 -1.39
C ALA A 13 19.55 -12.55 0.14
N LEU A 14 20.42 -11.75 0.76
CA LEU A 14 20.46 -11.61 2.22
C LEU A 14 19.17 -10.98 2.77
N GLU A 15 18.65 -9.96 2.10
CA GLU A 15 17.38 -9.33 2.47
C GLU A 15 16.22 -10.32 2.30
N ALA A 16 16.14 -11.00 1.16
CA ALA A 16 15.11 -12.00 0.90
C ALA A 16 15.12 -13.11 1.96
N PHE A 17 16.30 -13.62 2.35
CA PHE A 17 16.40 -14.63 3.41
C PHE A 17 16.04 -14.09 4.80
N GLY A 18 16.34 -12.82 5.08
CA GLY A 18 15.94 -12.17 6.32
C GLY A 18 14.44 -11.95 6.45
N LEU A 19 13.72 -11.86 5.33
CA LEU A 19 12.27 -11.65 5.29
C LEU A 19 11.45 -12.95 5.34
N VAL A 20 12.08 -14.12 5.24
CA VAL A 20 11.38 -15.41 5.34
C VAL A 20 11.19 -15.80 6.80
N PRO A 21 9.94 -15.89 7.31
CA PRO A 21 9.70 -16.37 8.67
C PRO A 21 10.10 -17.84 8.80
N ILE A 22 10.79 -18.17 9.90
CA ILE A 22 11.13 -19.56 10.21
C ILE A 22 9.93 -20.26 10.85
N VAL A 23 9.48 -21.35 10.23
CA VAL A 23 8.34 -22.14 10.70
C VAL A 23 8.79 -23.43 11.41
N PRO A 24 8.12 -23.86 12.50
CA PRO A 24 8.52 -25.02 13.28
C PRO A 24 8.19 -26.34 12.57
N LYS A 25 9.21 -27.03 12.02
CA LYS A 25 9.04 -28.30 11.29
C LYS A 25 8.16 -29.33 12.01
N HIS A 26 8.34 -29.52 13.31
CA HIS A 26 7.62 -30.52 14.10
C HIS A 26 6.11 -30.28 14.20
N ILE A 27 5.63 -29.08 13.83
CA ILE A 27 4.20 -28.76 13.71
C ILE A 27 3.73 -28.99 12.27
N TRP A 28 4.56 -28.59 11.31
CA TRP A 28 4.14 -28.41 9.92
C TRP A 28 4.53 -29.54 8.96
N GLU A 29 5.39 -30.48 9.35
CA GLU A 29 5.93 -31.48 8.42
C GLU A 29 4.90 -32.45 7.83
N ASN A 30 3.74 -32.60 8.49
CA ASN A 30 2.65 -33.46 8.04
C ASN A 30 1.42 -32.67 7.55
N VAL A 31 1.56 -31.36 7.32
CA VAL A 31 0.48 -30.50 6.81
C VAL A 31 0.62 -30.40 5.29
N ASP A 32 -0.10 -31.26 4.57
CA ASP A 32 0.03 -31.40 3.11
C ASP A 32 -0.52 -30.21 2.31
N LYS A 33 -1.48 -29.47 2.87
CA LYS A 33 -2.07 -28.29 2.24
C LYS A 33 -2.29 -27.19 3.26
N TRP A 34 -1.76 -26.02 2.91
CA TRP A 34 -2.06 -24.80 3.61
C TRP A 34 -3.48 -24.34 3.25
N ASP A 35 -4.35 -24.20 4.25
CA ASP A 35 -5.71 -23.71 4.07
C ASP A 35 -5.93 -22.49 4.97
N TRP A 36 -5.91 -21.30 4.37
CA TRP A 36 -6.13 -20.02 5.05
C TRP A 36 -7.55 -19.91 5.64
N GLU A 37 -8.52 -20.68 5.15
CA GLU A 37 -9.94 -20.54 5.51
C GLU A 37 -10.40 -21.59 6.54
N SER A 38 -9.91 -22.83 6.46
CA SER A 38 -10.22 -23.87 7.46
C SER A 38 -9.20 -23.96 8.60
N SER A 39 -8.08 -23.26 8.43
CA SER A 39 -7.00 -23.11 9.39
C SER A 39 -7.47 -22.57 10.73
N LYS A 40 -7.57 -23.37 11.80
CA LYS A 40 -7.71 -22.80 13.14
C LYS A 40 -6.52 -21.87 13.38
N VAL A 41 -6.75 -20.56 13.38
CA VAL A 41 -5.77 -19.48 13.58
C VAL A 41 -4.77 -19.78 14.71
N TYR A 42 -5.22 -20.54 15.71
CA TYR A 42 -4.47 -21.02 16.87
C TYR A 42 -3.25 -21.91 16.55
N ASP A 43 -3.27 -22.71 15.48
CA ASP A 43 -2.13 -23.60 15.13
C ASP A 43 -0.96 -22.81 14.49
N TYR A 44 -1.20 -21.55 14.13
CA TYR A 44 -0.29 -20.71 13.35
C TYR A 44 0.49 -19.69 14.18
N GLY A 45 0.07 -19.50 15.44
CA GLY A 45 0.69 -18.57 16.37
C GLY A 45 2.02 -19.05 16.95
N VAL A 46 2.50 -20.24 16.56
CA VAL A 46 3.74 -20.81 17.07
C VAL A 46 4.92 -20.40 16.21
N GLY A 47 5.74 -19.51 16.77
CA GLY A 47 6.99 -19.06 16.16
C GLY A 47 8.04 -18.70 17.21
N CYS A 48 9.17 -18.18 16.76
CA CYS A 48 10.27 -17.71 17.62
C CYS A 48 10.28 -16.19 17.82
N GLY A 49 9.13 -15.53 17.61
CA GLY A 49 8.98 -14.08 17.71
C GLY A 49 8.98 -13.55 19.15
N PRO A 50 8.97 -12.21 19.32
CA PRO A 50 8.99 -11.56 20.63
C PRO A 50 7.69 -11.73 21.42
N PHE A 51 6.58 -12.04 20.75
CA PHE A 51 5.28 -12.27 21.40
C PHE A 51 4.69 -13.60 20.95
N LYS A 52 3.97 -14.24 21.87
CA LYS A 52 3.19 -15.46 21.67
C LYS A 52 1.73 -15.08 21.48
N PHE A 53 1.09 -15.68 20.48
CA PHE A 53 -0.34 -15.55 20.28
C PHE A 53 -1.11 -16.21 21.44
N VAL A 54 -2.17 -15.54 21.92
CA VAL A 54 -3.05 -16.08 22.97
C VAL A 54 -4.43 -16.36 22.41
N GLU A 55 -5.08 -15.32 21.89
CA GLU A 55 -6.44 -15.43 21.38
C GLU A 55 -6.72 -14.33 20.33
N MET A 56 -7.74 -14.60 19.53
CA MET A 56 -8.35 -13.63 18.65
C MET A 56 -9.86 -13.72 18.85
N VAL A 57 -10.48 -12.60 19.16
CA VAL A 57 -11.92 -12.43 19.14
C VAL A 57 -12.24 -11.68 17.85
N GLU A 58 -12.88 -12.38 16.92
CA GLU A 58 -13.16 -11.85 15.58
C GLU A 58 -13.96 -10.55 15.67
N GLY A 59 -13.49 -9.51 14.95
CA GLY A 59 -14.09 -8.19 14.97
C GLY A 59 -13.83 -7.35 16.23
N ASP A 60 -13.11 -7.88 17.23
CA ASP A 60 -12.83 -7.16 18.49
C ASP A 60 -11.33 -6.99 18.74
N TYR A 61 -10.58 -8.07 19.02
CA TYR A 61 -9.15 -7.94 19.31
C TYR A 61 -8.30 -9.18 19.01
N ILE A 62 -7.00 -8.95 18.83
CA ILE A 62 -5.95 -9.97 18.90
C ILE A 62 -5.10 -9.71 20.14
N ARG A 63 -4.89 -10.74 20.95
CA ARG A 63 -4.08 -10.68 22.16
C ARG A 63 -2.79 -11.47 22.02
N LEU A 64 -1.68 -10.81 22.31
CA LEU A 64 -0.34 -11.37 22.27
C LEU A 64 0.35 -11.13 23.60
N VAL A 65 1.02 -12.14 24.15
CA VAL A 65 1.79 -12.01 25.41
C VAL A 65 3.27 -12.16 25.14
N LYS A 66 4.09 -11.57 26.01
CA LYS A 66 5.54 -11.66 25.94
C LYS A 66 6.03 -13.09 25.80
N ASN A 67 6.98 -13.29 24.87
CA ASN A 67 7.78 -14.50 24.84
C ASN A 67 8.94 -14.34 25.83
N GLU A 68 8.81 -14.97 27.01
CA GLU A 68 9.86 -14.95 28.05
C GLU A 68 11.17 -15.59 27.59
N ASP A 69 11.09 -16.52 26.62
CA ASP A 69 12.23 -17.21 26.02
C ASP A 69 12.73 -16.53 24.74
N TYR A 70 12.38 -15.25 24.52
CA TYR A 70 12.83 -14.54 23.33
C TYR A 70 14.35 -14.40 23.32
N TRP A 71 14.97 -14.77 22.19
CA TRP A 71 16.42 -14.90 22.06
C TRP A 71 17.18 -13.58 22.22
N LEU A 72 16.52 -12.43 22.02
CA LEU A 72 17.13 -11.13 22.17
C LEU A 72 16.95 -10.61 23.60
N GLU A 73 18.07 -10.59 24.34
CA GLU A 73 18.10 -10.16 25.73
C GLU A 73 17.47 -8.77 25.94
N GLY A 74 16.69 -8.63 27.02
CA GLY A 74 16.00 -7.38 27.35
C GLY A 74 14.79 -7.03 26.47
N LYS A 75 14.36 -7.93 25.57
CA LYS A 75 13.18 -7.74 24.72
C LYS A 75 12.18 -8.90 24.87
N PRO A 76 10.88 -8.67 24.58
CA PRO A 76 10.25 -7.35 24.43
C PRO A 76 10.15 -6.59 25.78
N MET A 77 9.99 -5.27 25.68
CA MET A 77 9.91 -4.36 26.85
C MET A 77 8.52 -4.26 27.48
N VAL A 78 7.49 -4.78 26.82
CA VAL A 78 6.11 -4.81 27.31
C VAL A 78 5.65 -6.25 27.47
N ASP A 79 4.75 -6.48 28.41
CA ASP A 79 4.29 -7.83 28.77
C ASP A 79 3.18 -8.33 27.85
N GLU A 80 2.40 -7.42 27.27
CA GLU A 80 1.24 -7.75 26.45
C GLU A 80 1.00 -6.71 25.35
N ILE A 81 0.50 -7.16 24.21
CA ILE A 81 -0.05 -6.33 23.14
C ILE A 81 -1.49 -6.77 22.88
N ILE A 82 -2.42 -5.82 22.92
CA ILE A 82 -3.80 -6.01 22.49
C ILE A 82 -4.01 -5.16 21.24
N ILE A 83 -4.21 -5.81 20.10
CA ILE A 83 -4.51 -5.15 18.83
C ILE A 83 -6.04 -5.12 18.69
N ARG A 84 -6.65 -3.96 18.93
CA ARG A 84 -8.11 -3.79 18.85
C ARG A 84 -8.55 -3.38 17.46
N VAL A 85 -9.71 -3.88 17.05
CA VAL A 85 -10.40 -3.51 15.82
C VAL A 85 -11.30 -2.31 16.15
N ILE A 86 -10.89 -1.14 15.67
CA ILE A 86 -11.66 0.10 15.79
C ILE A 86 -11.73 0.72 14.40
N ASP A 87 -12.94 0.72 13.82
CA ASP A 87 -13.14 0.97 12.40
C ASP A 87 -12.86 2.41 12.00
N THR A 88 -13.35 3.37 12.79
CA THR A 88 -13.29 4.79 12.46
C THR A 88 -12.08 5.49 13.07
N GLU A 89 -11.57 6.48 12.35
CA GLU A 89 -10.41 7.26 12.78
C GLU A 89 -10.73 8.09 14.04
N GLU A 90 -11.94 8.64 14.11
CA GLU A 90 -12.47 9.40 15.24
C GLU A 90 -12.51 8.56 16.52
N ALA A 91 -13.00 7.33 16.42
CA ALA A 91 -13.05 6.43 17.57
C ALA A 91 -11.64 6.02 18.02
N ARG A 92 -10.71 5.79 17.09
CA ARG A 92 -9.29 5.54 17.42
C ARG A 92 -8.67 6.73 18.14
N ILE A 93 -8.90 7.95 17.67
CA ILE A 93 -8.41 9.16 18.32
C ILE A 93 -9.00 9.29 19.73
N LEU A 94 -10.31 9.08 19.89
CA LEU A 94 -10.96 9.16 21.20
C LEU A 94 -10.41 8.11 22.18
N ALA A 95 -10.22 6.88 21.72
CA ALA A 95 -9.63 5.80 22.53
C ALA A 95 -8.21 6.16 22.99
N ILE A 96 -7.42 6.84 22.15
CA ILE A 96 -6.09 7.31 22.57
C ILE A 96 -6.21 8.45 23.58
N LYS A 97 -7.09 9.43 23.33
CA LYS A 97 -7.31 10.56 24.25
C LYS A 97 -7.80 10.12 25.64
N SER A 98 -8.58 9.04 25.71
CA SER A 98 -9.09 8.47 26.97
C SER A 98 -8.09 7.54 27.67
N GLY A 99 -6.99 7.17 27.00
CA GLY A 99 -6.03 6.19 27.50
C GLY A 99 -6.46 4.72 27.34
N GLU A 100 -7.53 4.46 26.59
CA GLU A 100 -7.99 3.13 26.23
C GLU A 100 -7.10 2.46 25.16
N ALA A 101 -6.41 3.26 24.35
CA ALA A 101 -5.41 2.81 23.38
C ALA A 101 -4.12 3.62 23.51
N ASP A 102 -2.97 2.98 23.33
CA ASP A 102 -1.67 3.65 23.42
C ASP A 102 -1.19 4.22 22.08
N THR A 103 -1.61 3.62 20.96
CA THR A 103 -1.27 4.08 19.60
C THR A 103 -2.21 3.45 18.57
N LYS A 104 -2.02 3.78 17.29
CA LYS A 104 -2.75 3.19 16.16
C LYS A 104 -1.79 2.72 15.06
N ARG A 105 -2.22 1.72 14.28
CA ARG A 105 -1.39 1.06 13.26
C ARG A 105 -1.00 1.96 12.08
N TYR A 106 -1.94 2.75 11.58
CA TYR A 106 -1.78 3.56 10.37
C TYR A 106 -1.60 5.04 10.71
N GLU A 107 -0.99 5.80 9.80
CA GLU A 107 -0.84 7.24 9.91
C GLU A 107 -2.18 7.96 10.10
N LEU A 108 -2.15 9.08 10.83
CA LEU A 108 -3.29 9.97 11.01
C LEU A 108 -3.72 10.52 9.66
N ILE A 109 -5.02 10.44 9.38
CA ILE A 109 -5.60 11.07 8.19
C ILE A 109 -5.48 12.59 8.38
N PRO A 110 -4.93 13.35 7.40
CA PRO A 110 -4.62 14.77 7.57
C PRO A 110 -5.78 15.63 8.05
N ALA A 111 -7.01 15.28 7.66
CA ALA A 111 -8.22 15.98 8.10
C ALA A 111 -8.41 16.02 9.64
N PHE A 112 -7.77 15.11 10.38
CA PHE A 112 -7.82 15.07 11.85
C PHE A 112 -6.60 15.69 12.52
N LEU A 113 -5.64 16.23 11.76
CA LEU A 113 -4.42 16.81 12.31
C LEU A 113 -4.74 17.91 13.33
N GLU A 114 -5.60 18.85 12.96
CA GLU A 114 -6.02 19.94 13.85
C GLU A 114 -6.84 19.46 15.06
N ALA A 115 -7.48 18.28 14.99
CA ALA A 115 -8.25 17.71 16.11
C ALA A 115 -7.34 17.09 17.20
N VAL A 116 -6.08 16.80 16.89
CA VAL A 116 -5.12 16.18 17.82
C VAL A 116 -3.94 17.10 18.14
N LYS A 117 -3.68 18.10 17.31
CA LYS A 117 -2.59 19.07 17.49
C LYS A 117 -2.77 19.83 18.79
N GLY A 118 -1.74 19.76 19.64
CA GLY A 118 -1.74 20.42 20.95
C GLY A 118 -2.61 19.75 22.01
N ASP A 119 -3.21 18.60 21.72
CA ASP A 119 -3.92 17.82 22.74
C ASP A 119 -2.91 17.29 23.79
N PRO A 120 -3.12 17.55 25.09
CA PRO A 120 -2.15 17.18 26.12
C PRO A 120 -1.97 15.67 26.29
N ASN A 121 -2.93 14.86 25.86
CA ASN A 121 -2.92 13.40 25.98
C ASN A 121 -2.36 12.71 24.74
N ILE A 122 -2.05 13.46 23.68
CA ILE A 122 -1.52 12.94 22.42
C ILE A 122 -0.12 13.52 22.17
N GLU A 123 0.80 12.62 21.86
CA GLU A 123 2.03 12.95 21.16
C GLU A 123 1.84 12.69 19.67
N LEU A 124 2.00 13.75 18.89
CA LEU A 124 2.05 13.67 17.43
C LEU A 124 3.51 13.45 17.01
N VAL A 125 3.77 12.34 16.34
CA VAL A 125 5.08 12.00 15.79
C VAL A 125 5.03 12.20 14.29
N GLU A 126 5.85 13.11 13.79
CA GLU A 126 5.95 13.41 12.35
C GLU A 126 7.16 12.69 11.75
N ALA A 127 6.94 11.90 10.71
CA ALA A 127 8.00 11.24 9.97
C ALA A 127 7.66 11.16 8.47
N VAL A 128 8.68 10.95 7.64
CA VAL A 128 8.46 10.60 6.24
C VAL A 128 7.95 9.16 6.18
N SER A 129 6.78 8.96 5.59
CA SER A 129 6.22 7.64 5.36
C SER A 129 6.97 6.93 4.24
N PRO A 130 7.25 5.61 4.36
CA PRO A 130 7.73 4.81 3.23
C PRO A 130 6.60 4.42 2.24
N TRP A 131 5.40 4.97 2.41
CA TRP A 131 4.23 4.68 1.58
C TRP A 131 4.03 5.76 0.52
N ASP A 132 3.87 5.31 -0.73
CA ASP A 132 3.49 6.14 -1.88
C ASP A 132 2.13 5.67 -2.38
N TYR A 133 1.27 6.63 -2.69
CA TYR A 133 -0.05 6.35 -3.23
C TYR A 133 0.08 6.36 -4.77
N VAL A 134 -0.06 5.24 -5.49
CA VAL A 134 0.13 5.23 -6.97
C VAL A 134 -1.14 4.97 -7.78
N LEU A 135 -1.35 5.76 -8.85
CA LEU A 135 -2.37 5.44 -9.86
C LEU A 135 -1.83 4.38 -10.81
N MET A 136 -2.39 3.17 -10.74
CA MET A 136 -1.99 2.05 -11.60
C MET A 136 -3.02 1.79 -12.70
N PHE A 137 -2.54 1.55 -13.91
CA PHE A 137 -3.38 1.25 -15.07
C PHE A 137 -3.50 -0.25 -15.28
N ASN A 138 -4.72 -0.74 -15.48
CA ASN A 138 -4.93 -2.11 -15.95
C ASN A 138 -4.62 -2.18 -17.45
N LEU A 139 -3.39 -2.60 -17.79
CA LEU A 139 -2.89 -2.66 -19.17
C LEU A 139 -3.56 -3.73 -20.05
N ASN A 140 -4.49 -4.53 -19.52
CA ASN A 140 -5.30 -5.46 -20.30
C ASN A 140 -6.61 -4.83 -20.81
N ARG A 141 -6.84 -3.55 -20.51
CA ARG A 141 -8.07 -2.85 -20.89
C ARG A 141 -7.72 -1.61 -21.70
N TRP A 142 -8.36 -1.48 -22.85
CA TRP A 142 -8.38 -0.23 -23.59
C TRP A 142 -9.29 0.80 -22.88
N PRO A 143 -8.94 2.10 -22.85
CA PRO A 143 -7.73 2.73 -23.41
C PRO A 143 -6.51 2.73 -22.47
N LEU A 144 -6.61 2.11 -21.28
CA LEU A 144 -5.56 2.14 -20.25
C LEU A 144 -4.25 1.47 -20.70
N ASN A 145 -4.32 0.57 -21.68
CA ASN A 145 -3.18 -0.08 -22.32
C ASN A 145 -2.40 0.85 -23.29
N GLU A 146 -3.00 1.95 -23.77
CA GLU A 146 -2.34 2.90 -24.67
C GLU A 146 -1.39 3.82 -23.93
N THR A 147 -0.12 3.90 -24.38
CA THR A 147 0.88 4.77 -23.75
C THR A 147 0.48 6.24 -23.81
N LYS A 148 0.00 6.72 -24.96
CA LYS A 148 -0.47 8.11 -25.11
C LYS A 148 -1.62 8.44 -24.17
N PHE A 149 -2.50 7.48 -23.87
CA PHE A 149 -3.59 7.68 -22.93
C PHE A 149 -3.05 7.87 -21.51
N ARG A 150 -2.12 7.01 -21.08
CA ARG A 150 -1.47 7.14 -19.76
C ARG A 150 -0.66 8.42 -19.63
N GLU A 151 0.02 8.85 -20.70
CA GLU A 151 0.70 10.15 -20.75
C GLU A 151 -0.28 11.30 -20.61
N ALA A 152 -1.42 11.27 -21.32
CA ALA A 152 -2.47 12.28 -21.20
C ALA A 152 -2.99 12.38 -19.75
N VAL A 153 -3.24 11.24 -19.11
CA VAL A 153 -3.64 11.20 -17.69
C VAL A 153 -2.54 11.77 -16.80
N ALA A 154 -1.27 11.44 -17.04
CA ALA A 154 -0.16 11.98 -16.26
C ALA A 154 -0.03 13.52 -16.37
N TYR A 155 -0.24 14.07 -17.56
CA TYR A 155 -0.32 15.51 -17.81
C TYR A 155 -1.54 16.17 -17.17
N ALA A 156 -2.63 15.44 -16.96
CA ALA A 156 -3.85 15.98 -16.36
C ALA A 156 -3.82 16.03 -14.82
N ILE A 157 -2.84 15.39 -14.19
CA ILE A 157 -2.73 15.31 -12.73
C ILE A 157 -1.88 16.46 -12.20
N ASP A 158 -2.49 17.33 -11.41
CA ASP A 158 -1.81 18.34 -10.59
C ASP A 158 -1.43 17.76 -9.22
N ARG A 159 -0.18 17.31 -9.09
CA ARG A 159 0.31 16.67 -7.86
C ARG A 159 0.43 17.65 -6.71
N ASP A 160 0.79 18.90 -6.99
CA ASP A 160 0.92 19.93 -5.96
C ASP A 160 -0.45 20.32 -5.42
N GLU A 161 -1.46 20.44 -6.29
CA GLU A 161 -2.85 20.67 -5.87
C GLU A 161 -3.39 19.52 -5.01
N ILE A 162 -3.05 18.27 -5.35
CA ILE A 162 -3.42 17.11 -4.52
C ILE A 162 -2.77 17.22 -3.14
N VAL A 163 -1.48 17.52 -3.08
CA VAL A 163 -0.78 17.66 -1.80
C VAL A 163 -1.40 18.80 -0.98
N GLU A 164 -1.67 19.94 -1.60
CA GLU A 164 -2.22 21.11 -0.92
C GLU A 164 -3.65 20.85 -0.42
N LYS A 165 -4.53 20.32 -1.28
CA LYS A 165 -5.97 20.27 -1.00
C LYS A 165 -6.44 18.94 -0.42
N ALA A 166 -6.00 17.82 -0.99
CA ALA A 166 -6.43 16.50 -0.54
C ALA A 166 -5.62 16.04 0.68
N ALA A 167 -4.31 16.26 0.65
CA ALA A 167 -3.43 15.93 1.77
C ALA A 167 -3.33 17.07 2.82
N LEU A 168 -3.92 18.24 2.58
CA LEU A 168 -3.82 19.40 3.51
C LEU A 168 -2.36 19.79 3.83
N GLY A 169 -1.46 19.64 2.85
CA GLY A 169 -0.03 19.87 3.00
C GLY A 169 0.73 18.74 3.73
N ALA A 170 0.05 17.68 4.18
CA ALA A 170 0.63 16.53 4.88
C ALA A 170 1.24 15.50 3.91
N GLY A 171 2.04 15.93 2.94
CA GLY A 171 2.67 15.04 1.98
C GLY A 171 3.64 15.74 1.05
N VAL A 172 4.30 14.96 0.20
CA VAL A 172 5.23 15.44 -0.82
C VAL A 172 4.91 14.74 -2.13
N ALA A 173 4.84 15.51 -3.21
CA ALA A 173 4.65 14.97 -4.55
C ALA A 173 5.83 14.07 -4.94
N THR A 174 5.54 12.84 -5.36
CA THR A 174 6.56 11.91 -5.86
C THR A 174 6.66 11.96 -7.38
N MET A 175 7.91 11.91 -7.86
CA MET A 175 8.23 12.02 -9.30
C MET A 175 8.76 10.72 -9.89
N THR A 176 8.99 9.71 -9.07
CA THR A 176 9.50 8.41 -9.52
C THR A 176 8.91 7.32 -8.64
N PHE A 177 8.97 6.08 -9.12
CA PHE A 177 8.65 4.90 -8.31
C PHE A 177 9.67 4.63 -7.18
N ILE A 178 10.81 5.34 -7.20
CA ILE A 178 11.89 5.22 -6.22
C ILE A 178 12.18 6.65 -5.71
N PRO A 179 11.26 7.26 -4.95
CA PRO A 179 11.43 8.63 -4.50
C PRO A 179 12.58 8.71 -3.50
N ALA A 180 13.43 9.73 -3.63
CA ALA A 180 14.59 9.93 -2.78
C ALA A 180 14.22 10.13 -1.30
N SER A 181 12.99 10.59 -1.02
CA SER A 181 12.44 10.71 0.33
C SER A 181 12.40 9.39 1.10
N PHE A 182 12.25 8.26 0.39
CA PHE A 182 12.24 6.93 0.99
C PHE A 182 13.56 6.18 0.81
N PHE A 183 14.10 6.17 -0.41
CA PHE A 183 15.27 5.33 -0.76
C PHE A 183 16.62 6.05 -0.66
N GLY A 184 16.63 7.33 -0.28
CA GLY A 184 17.80 8.19 -0.35
C GLY A 184 18.17 8.56 -1.80
N THR A 185 19.21 9.37 -1.95
CA THR A 185 19.61 9.93 -3.26
C THR A 185 20.46 8.98 -4.11
N TYR A 186 20.92 7.86 -3.55
CA TYR A 186 21.83 6.93 -4.27
C TYR A 186 21.14 6.25 -5.47
N TRP A 187 19.85 5.98 -5.37
CA TRP A 187 19.04 5.32 -6.42
C TRP A 187 18.28 6.32 -7.29
N GLU A 188 18.53 7.61 -7.11
CA GLU A 188 17.84 8.66 -7.85
C GLU A 188 18.33 8.69 -9.31
N ASN A 189 17.38 8.70 -10.24
CA ASN A 189 17.68 8.98 -11.64
C ASN A 189 17.32 10.45 -11.94
N PRO A 190 18.30 11.36 -12.06
CA PRO A 190 18.03 12.78 -12.32
C PRO A 190 17.42 13.05 -13.71
N GLU A 191 17.50 12.08 -14.62
CA GLU A 191 16.88 12.16 -15.95
C GLU A 191 15.42 11.70 -15.96
N ALA A 192 14.97 10.98 -14.92
CA ALA A 192 13.58 10.55 -14.81
C ALA A 192 12.70 11.77 -14.51
N LYS A 193 11.87 12.14 -15.49
CA LYS A 193 10.95 13.27 -15.38
C LYS A 193 9.52 12.79 -15.57
N VAL A 194 8.65 13.21 -14.67
CA VAL A 194 7.20 13.09 -14.85
C VAL A 194 6.72 14.26 -15.70
N PRO A 195 5.72 14.04 -16.57
CA PRO A 195 4.98 15.14 -17.18
C PRO A 195 4.52 16.18 -16.15
N GLU A 196 4.91 17.44 -16.34
CA GLU A 196 4.36 18.56 -15.58
C GLU A 196 2.87 18.74 -15.91
N HIS A 197 2.08 19.24 -14.95
CA HIS A 197 0.65 19.44 -15.15
C HIS A 197 0.37 20.38 -16.35
N ASN A 198 -0.32 19.85 -17.37
CA ASN A 198 -0.69 20.57 -18.59
C ASN A 198 -1.96 19.97 -19.22
N ILE A 199 -3.10 20.56 -18.87
CA ILE A 199 -4.42 20.15 -19.37
C ILE A 199 -4.52 20.23 -20.90
N GLU A 200 -3.93 21.24 -21.54
CA GLU A 200 -4.01 21.38 -23.00
C GLU A 200 -3.21 20.28 -23.71
N LYS A 201 -2.06 19.88 -23.15
CA LYS A 201 -1.29 18.74 -23.67
C LYS A 201 -2.06 17.42 -23.47
N ALA A 202 -2.72 17.24 -22.33
CA ALA A 202 -3.56 16.08 -22.08
C ALA A 202 -4.70 15.99 -23.11
N LYS A 203 -5.44 17.09 -23.34
CA LYS A 203 -6.48 17.16 -24.36
C LYS A 203 -5.95 16.86 -25.76
N GLN A 204 -4.77 17.37 -26.12
CA GLN A 204 -4.13 17.08 -27.41
C GLN A 204 -3.84 15.58 -27.58
N LEU A 205 -3.29 14.92 -26.56
CA LEU A 205 -2.97 13.49 -26.62
C LEU A 205 -4.23 12.62 -26.69
N LEU A 206 -5.29 12.99 -25.97
CA LEU A 206 -6.60 12.33 -26.06
C LEU A 206 -7.24 12.53 -27.44
N ALA A 207 -7.14 13.74 -27.97
CA ALA A 207 -7.55 14.10 -29.32
C ALA A 207 -6.88 13.23 -30.41
N GLU A 208 -5.58 12.99 -30.30
CA GLU A 208 -4.84 12.10 -31.21
C GLU A 208 -5.30 10.64 -31.13
N LEU A 209 -5.88 10.23 -30.00
CA LEU A 209 -6.48 8.91 -29.80
C LEU A 209 -7.95 8.84 -30.22
N GLY A 210 -8.52 9.93 -30.76
CA GLY A 210 -9.91 9.97 -31.18
C GLY A 210 -10.91 10.27 -30.06
N PHE A 211 -10.45 10.80 -28.93
CA PHE A 211 -11.35 11.31 -27.89
C PHE A 211 -11.77 12.75 -28.19
N ARG A 212 -13.07 13.03 -28.09
CA ARG A 212 -13.72 14.31 -28.39
C ARG A 212 -14.94 14.47 -27.49
N ASP A 213 -15.27 15.70 -27.14
CA ASP A 213 -16.56 16.03 -26.55
C ASP A 213 -17.59 16.11 -27.68
N VAL A 214 -18.46 15.10 -27.77
CA VAL A 214 -19.41 14.98 -28.90
C VAL A 214 -20.76 15.65 -28.64
N ASP A 215 -21.12 15.87 -27.38
CA ASP A 215 -22.41 16.44 -26.97
C ASP A 215 -22.30 17.79 -26.23
N ASN A 216 -21.08 18.30 -26.06
CA ASN A 216 -20.72 19.56 -25.39
C ASN A 216 -21.04 19.57 -23.89
N ASP A 217 -20.98 18.41 -23.23
CA ASP A 217 -21.14 18.32 -21.77
C ASP A 217 -19.82 18.52 -20.99
N GLY A 218 -18.69 18.64 -21.70
CA GLY A 218 -17.36 18.80 -21.13
C GLY A 218 -16.63 17.50 -20.83
N ILE A 219 -17.24 16.34 -21.11
CA ILE A 219 -16.64 15.01 -21.02
C ILE A 219 -16.11 14.63 -22.42
N LEU A 220 -15.05 13.81 -22.46
CA LEU A 220 -14.49 13.33 -23.73
C LEU A 220 -14.91 11.88 -23.98
N GLU A 221 -15.65 11.67 -25.06
CA GLU A 221 -16.05 10.35 -25.56
C GLU A 221 -15.07 9.87 -26.63
N TYR A 222 -14.93 8.56 -26.76
CA TYR A 222 -14.21 8.01 -27.91
C TYR A 222 -15.08 8.10 -29.18
N ALA A 223 -14.66 8.94 -30.13
CA ALA A 223 -15.34 9.21 -31.39
C ALA A 223 -14.29 9.34 -32.52
N PRO A 224 -13.79 8.22 -33.07
CA PRO A 224 -12.76 8.26 -34.10
C PRO A 224 -13.28 8.85 -35.42
N GLU A 225 -12.50 9.73 -36.07
CA GLU A 225 -12.86 10.43 -37.33
C GLU A 225 -12.96 9.50 -38.56
N VAL A 226 -12.42 8.28 -38.46
CA VAL A 226 -12.50 7.21 -39.46
C VAL A 226 -12.86 5.94 -38.69
N GLU A 227 -13.70 5.06 -39.26
CA GLU A 227 -13.88 3.67 -38.78
C GLU A 227 -12.52 2.96 -38.79
N THR A 228 -11.71 3.24 -37.78
CA THR A 228 -10.55 2.47 -37.43
C THR A 228 -11.12 1.24 -36.73
N PRO A 229 -10.85 0.02 -37.22
CA PRO A 229 -11.31 -1.17 -36.53
C PRO A 229 -10.80 -1.07 -35.10
N ALA A 230 -11.70 -1.27 -34.13
CA ALA A 230 -11.35 -1.25 -32.72
C ALA A 230 -10.03 -2.03 -32.52
N PRO A 231 -8.99 -1.44 -31.92
CA PRO A 231 -7.71 -2.10 -31.82
C PRO A 231 -7.91 -3.43 -31.09
N THR A 232 -7.44 -4.51 -31.71
CA THR A 232 -7.57 -5.88 -31.21
C THR A 232 -7.16 -5.92 -29.75
N THR A 233 -8.01 -6.47 -28.90
CA THR A 233 -7.80 -6.72 -27.46
C THR A 233 -6.70 -7.76 -27.18
N ALA A 234 -5.70 -7.87 -28.04
CA ALA A 234 -4.59 -8.79 -27.87
C ALA A 234 -3.68 -8.26 -26.75
N ALA A 235 -3.85 -8.85 -25.57
CA ALA A 235 -2.87 -8.76 -24.49
C ALA A 235 -1.47 -9.08 -25.05
N PRO A 236 -0.40 -8.45 -24.55
CA PRO A 236 0.95 -8.92 -24.85
C PRO A 236 1.03 -10.40 -24.51
N THR A 237 1.30 -11.24 -25.51
CA THR A 237 1.57 -12.66 -25.30
C THR A 237 2.95 -12.82 -24.67
N THR A 238 3.04 -12.53 -23.38
CA THR A 238 4.03 -13.19 -22.54
C THR A 238 3.73 -14.69 -22.64
N PRO A 239 4.71 -15.59 -22.84
CA PRO A 239 4.45 -17.01 -22.80
C PRO A 239 3.72 -17.34 -21.50
N ALA A 240 2.56 -17.96 -21.62
CA ALA A 240 1.76 -18.36 -20.47
C ALA A 240 2.61 -19.29 -19.59
N VAL A 241 3.14 -18.77 -18.49
CA VAL A 241 3.40 -19.62 -17.33
C VAL A 241 2.02 -19.98 -16.83
N THR A 242 1.59 -21.22 -17.07
CA THR A 242 0.30 -21.76 -16.62
C THR A 242 0.12 -21.44 -15.14
N PRO A 243 -0.77 -20.50 -14.75
CA PRO A 243 -1.07 -20.29 -13.35
C PRO A 243 -1.87 -21.50 -12.88
N ALA A 244 -1.49 -22.09 -11.75
CA ALA A 244 -2.31 -23.07 -11.07
C ALA A 244 -3.73 -22.48 -10.85
N PRO A 245 -4.80 -23.29 -10.95
CA PRO A 245 -6.16 -22.77 -10.97
C PRO A 245 -6.53 -22.14 -9.61
N ALA A 246 -6.59 -20.81 -9.55
CA ALA A 246 -7.19 -20.10 -8.43
C ALA A 246 -8.72 -20.19 -8.53
N ARG A 247 -9.32 -20.90 -7.58
CA ARG A 247 -10.78 -20.91 -7.34
C ARG A 247 -11.11 -19.77 -6.37
N PHE A 248 -11.48 -18.61 -6.89
CA PHE A 248 -12.18 -17.59 -6.10
C PHE A 248 -13.22 -16.89 -6.99
N PRO A 249 -14.51 -17.25 -6.89
CA PRO A 249 -15.57 -16.40 -7.41
C PRO A 249 -15.76 -15.24 -6.41
N TRP A 250 -16.09 -14.05 -6.89
CA TRP A 250 -16.42 -12.83 -6.11
C TRP A 250 -15.26 -11.92 -5.68
N VAL A 251 -14.69 -11.16 -6.63
CA VAL A 251 -14.52 -9.70 -6.48
C VAL A 251 -14.63 -9.08 -7.89
N ALA A 252 -15.86 -8.77 -8.29
CA ALA A 252 -16.14 -7.88 -9.41
C ALA A 252 -16.76 -6.61 -8.83
N VAL A 253 -15.95 -5.76 -8.21
CA VAL A 253 -16.31 -4.38 -7.91
C VAL A 253 -15.11 -3.50 -8.24
N ALA A 254 -15.41 -2.49 -9.05
CA ALA A 254 -14.48 -1.51 -9.58
C ALA A 254 -13.98 -0.53 -8.51
N PHE A 255 -12.89 0.15 -8.87
CA PHE A 255 -12.22 1.29 -8.21
C PHE A 255 -11.16 0.95 -7.15
N ILE A 256 -9.91 1.15 -7.54
CA ILE A 256 -8.84 1.60 -6.65
C ILE A 256 -8.34 2.92 -7.27
N ILE A 257 -8.86 4.03 -6.74
CA ILE A 257 -8.27 5.36 -6.97
C ILE A 257 -7.18 5.49 -5.91
N VAL A 258 -5.95 5.67 -6.35
CA VAL A 258 -4.84 6.02 -5.47
C VAL A 258 -3.94 7.01 -6.21
N VAL A 259 -3.50 8.07 -5.54
CA VAL A 259 -2.97 9.32 -6.12
C VAL A 259 -1.53 9.58 -5.70
N ILE A 260 -0.62 9.87 -6.64
CA ILE A 260 0.86 9.98 -6.51
C ILE A 260 1.31 11.03 -5.48
N VAL A 261 1.34 10.64 -4.21
CA VAL A 261 1.81 11.42 -3.06
C VAL A 261 2.42 10.47 -2.03
N VAL A 262 3.60 10.81 -1.49
CA VAL A 262 4.05 10.26 -0.22
C VAL A 262 3.48 11.13 0.87
N MET A 263 2.61 10.57 1.70
CA MET A 263 2.06 11.28 2.85
C MET A 263 3.12 11.40 3.93
N ALA A 264 3.12 12.52 4.66
CA ALA A 264 3.80 12.56 5.95
C ALA A 264 3.08 11.56 6.88
N ALA A 265 3.83 10.62 7.43
CA ALA A 265 3.30 9.68 8.41
C ALA A 265 3.22 10.42 9.75
N PHE A 266 2.00 10.76 10.13
CA PHE A 266 1.69 11.25 11.46
C PHE A 266 1.27 10.07 12.32
N ALA A 267 2.18 9.56 13.15
CA ALA A 267 1.79 8.59 14.18
C ALA A 267 1.28 9.33 15.42
N ILE A 268 0.29 8.76 16.09
CA ILE A 268 -0.19 9.26 17.37
C ILE A 268 0.19 8.25 18.45
N ILE A 269 0.78 8.75 19.53
CA ILE A 269 1.08 7.98 20.73
C ILE A 269 0.37 8.65 21.92
N GLY A 270 -0.34 7.87 22.72
CA GLY A 270 -0.97 8.34 23.95
C GLY A 270 0.10 8.71 24.98
N ARG A 271 0.01 9.92 25.54
CA ARG A 271 0.88 10.34 26.65
C ARG A 271 0.32 9.81 27.96
N ARG A 272 0.91 8.75 28.50
CA ARG A 272 0.66 8.35 29.89
C ARG A 272 1.57 9.16 30.84
N LYS A 273 1.01 9.54 31.98
CA LYS A 273 1.78 10.01 33.15
C LYS A 273 2.41 8.83 33.88
#